data_AF-A0A9E3EPN0-F1
#
_entry.id   AF-A0A9E3EPN0-F1
#
_cell.length_a   1.000
_cell.length_b   1.000
_cell.length_c   1.000
_cell.angle_alpha   90.00
_cell.angle_beta   90.00
_cell.angle_gamma   90.00
#
_symmetry.space_group_name_H-M   'P 1'
#
loop_
_entity.id
_entity.type
_entity.pdbx_description
1 polymer ?
#
loop_
_entity_poly.entity_id
_entity_poly.type
_entity_poly.pdbx_seq_one_letter_code
_entity_poly.pdbx_strand_id
1 'polypeptide(L)'
;MKRTTKQAGNATNRRSFLRKGLAIGGAGTIGAGLLANGVPAFAAERVSYLTKGDIAILRFLSAAEIIETDLWQQYNELGGIPDSEVPGGSGSAPYIAALQQLDGDMSQYIHDNTEDEISHFTFINAYLVSKGADPVNLDKFRTLPSSKATGAQQIGRLTNLMKLTVDTSWWTKYRSRTKNPDFGDTFAQAIPGLSKGQFPAIPRDDGDLNPPKHIQAIANTAGFHFGFIEQGGTSLYPSLAQRVTNPEVLRILLSIGPT
;
A
#
# COMPACT_ATOMS: atom_id res chain seq x y z
N MET A 1 -12.08 -26.72 -62.23
CA MET A 1 -10.85 -27.41 -61.77
C MET A 1 -10.54 -26.96 -60.35
N LYS A 2 -10.12 -27.90 -59.49
CA LYS A 2 -10.09 -27.86 -58.01
C LYS A 2 -8.89 -27.07 -57.42
N ARG A 3 -9.14 -26.45 -56.24
CA ARG A 3 -8.23 -26.23 -55.07
C ARG A 3 -7.04 -25.26 -55.27
N THR A 4 -6.55 -24.46 -54.31
CA THR A 4 -6.78 -24.27 -52.86
C THR A 4 -6.03 -23.00 -52.42
N THR A 5 -6.66 -22.09 -51.70
CA THR A 5 -5.97 -21.13 -50.82
C THR A 5 -5.56 -21.88 -49.55
N LYS A 6 -4.25 -21.98 -49.29
CA LYS A 6 -3.73 -22.49 -48.00
C LYS A 6 -3.96 -21.41 -46.94
N GLN A 7 -4.94 -21.65 -46.06
CA GLN A 7 -5.06 -20.98 -44.78
C GLN A 7 -3.88 -21.42 -43.91
N ALA A 8 -3.04 -20.47 -43.47
CA ALA A 8 -2.00 -20.73 -42.48
C ALA A 8 -2.67 -20.98 -41.12
N GLY A 9 -2.87 -22.26 -40.80
CA GLY A 9 -3.28 -22.69 -39.48
C GLY A 9 -2.09 -22.63 -38.53
N ASN A 10 -2.27 -21.90 -37.42
CA ASN A 10 -1.85 -22.32 -36.09
C ASN A 10 -2.48 -21.37 -35.06
N ALA A 11 -3.80 -21.46 -34.91
CA ALA A 11 -4.46 -20.98 -33.70
C ALA A 11 -4.14 -21.98 -32.58
N THR A 12 -3.27 -21.58 -31.64
CA THR A 12 -2.96 -22.33 -30.43
C THR A 12 -4.25 -22.47 -29.61
N ASN A 13 -4.79 -23.69 -29.62
CA ASN A 13 -6.12 -23.99 -29.11
C ASN A 13 -6.05 -24.16 -27.58
N ARG A 14 -6.58 -23.20 -26.83
CA ARG A 14 -6.53 -23.13 -25.35
C ARG A 14 -7.09 -24.39 -24.65
N ARG A 15 -7.96 -25.14 -25.33
CA ARG A 15 -8.50 -26.45 -24.86
C ARG A 15 -7.49 -27.60 -24.85
N SER A 16 -6.42 -27.53 -25.65
CA SER A 16 -5.36 -28.56 -25.65
C SER A 16 -4.51 -28.49 -24.37
N PHE A 17 -4.32 -27.27 -23.84
CA PHE A 17 -3.51 -27.02 -22.64
C PHE A 17 -4.20 -27.56 -21.38
N LEU A 18 -5.50 -27.31 -21.22
CA LEU A 18 -6.30 -27.81 -20.09
C LEU A 18 -6.47 -29.34 -20.13
N ARG A 19 -6.58 -29.95 -21.32
CA ARG A 19 -6.64 -31.43 -21.43
C ARG A 19 -5.34 -32.11 -21.04
N LYS A 20 -4.18 -31.46 -21.19
CA LYS A 20 -2.89 -32.00 -20.72
C LYS A 20 -2.65 -31.74 -19.22
N GLY A 21 -3.33 -30.75 -18.63
CA GLY A 21 -3.24 -30.44 -17.20
C GLY A 21 -4.10 -31.31 -16.29
N LEU A 22 -5.12 -31.99 -16.82
CA LEU A 22 -6.09 -32.79 -16.03
C LEU A 22 -5.73 -34.28 -15.86
N ALA A 23 -4.52 -34.70 -16.23
CA ALA A 23 -4.08 -36.10 -16.14
C ALA A 23 -3.05 -36.35 -15.03
N ILE A 24 -3.07 -35.56 -13.95
CA ILE A 24 -2.27 -35.80 -12.74
C ILE A 24 -3.22 -35.78 -11.54
N GLY A 25 -3.94 -36.89 -11.37
CA GLY A 25 -4.58 -37.26 -10.12
C GLY A 25 -3.75 -38.36 -9.47
N GLY A 26 -3.37 -38.18 -8.22
CA GLY A 26 -2.69 -39.19 -7.40
C GLY A 26 -1.43 -38.67 -6.70
N ALA A 27 -1.40 -38.85 -5.38
CA ALA A 27 -0.30 -38.49 -4.50
C ALA A 27 1.04 -39.10 -4.93
N GLY A 28 2.13 -38.34 -4.79
CA GLY A 28 3.51 -38.86 -4.83
C GLY A 28 4.45 -38.12 -5.78
N THR A 29 5.45 -37.46 -5.19
CA THR A 29 6.72 -37.01 -5.79
C THR A 29 6.64 -36.07 -7.00
N ILE A 30 6.91 -34.78 -6.79
CA ILE A 30 7.27 -33.85 -7.87
C ILE A 30 8.64 -34.26 -8.40
N GLY A 31 8.63 -35.08 -9.46
CA GLY A 31 9.81 -35.54 -10.17
C GLY A 31 10.40 -34.45 -11.07
N ALA A 32 11.72 -34.50 -11.22
CA ALA A 32 12.64 -33.59 -11.91
C ALA A 32 12.42 -33.39 -13.44
N GLY A 33 11.19 -33.54 -13.95
CA GLY A 33 10.89 -33.54 -15.38
C GLY A 33 10.63 -32.17 -16.03
N LEU A 34 10.47 -31.10 -15.26
CA LEU A 34 10.15 -29.76 -15.78
C LEU A 34 11.38 -28.85 -16.00
N LEU A 35 12.59 -29.40 -15.91
CA LEU A 35 13.85 -28.65 -16.12
C LEU A 35 14.50 -28.91 -17.49
N ALA A 36 13.94 -29.77 -18.32
CA ALA A 36 14.61 -30.22 -19.55
C ALA A 36 14.30 -29.39 -20.81
N ASN A 37 13.31 -28.50 -20.78
CA ASN A 37 12.98 -27.63 -21.92
C ASN A 37 12.68 -26.22 -21.43
N GLY A 38 13.73 -25.44 -21.21
CA GLY A 38 13.62 -24.00 -21.00
C GLY A 38 12.94 -23.37 -22.21
N VAL A 39 11.68 -23.02 -22.06
CA VAL A 39 11.03 -22.05 -22.95
C VAL A 39 11.71 -20.71 -22.63
N PRO A 40 12.40 -20.05 -23.57
CA PRO A 40 12.93 -18.72 -23.33
C PRO A 40 11.76 -17.73 -23.41
N ALA A 41 10.91 -17.73 -22.39
CA ALA A 41 9.85 -16.73 -22.23
C ALA A 41 10.35 -15.48 -21.50
N PHE A 42 11.58 -15.51 -20.97
CA PHE A 42 12.35 -14.32 -20.65
C PHE A 42 13.33 -14.13 -21.81
N ALA A 43 13.00 -13.21 -22.72
CA ALA A 43 14.05 -12.58 -23.49
C ALA A 43 15.12 -12.16 -22.47
N ALA A 44 16.38 -12.51 -22.72
CA ALA A 44 17.50 -11.99 -21.94
C ALA A 44 17.45 -10.47 -22.08
N GLU A 45 16.72 -9.81 -21.19
CA GLU A 45 16.70 -8.38 -21.04
C GLU A 45 18.16 -8.05 -20.76
N ARG A 46 18.81 -7.37 -21.71
CA ARG A 46 20.18 -6.88 -21.51
C ARG A 46 20.18 -6.26 -20.13
N VAL A 47 21.10 -6.69 -19.26
CA VAL A 47 21.30 -6.08 -17.94
C VAL A 47 21.51 -4.59 -18.18
N SER A 48 20.41 -3.84 -18.12
CA SER A 48 20.41 -2.41 -18.28
C SER A 48 20.76 -1.91 -16.90
N TYR A 49 22.03 -1.53 -16.75
CA TYR A 49 22.48 -0.92 -15.52
C TYR A 49 21.57 0.25 -15.18
N LEU A 50 20.96 0.20 -13.99
CA LEU A 50 20.14 1.30 -13.51
C LEU A 50 20.99 2.55 -13.44
N THR A 51 20.43 3.68 -13.88
CA THR A 51 21.11 4.95 -13.66
C THR A 51 21.11 5.30 -12.18
N LYS A 52 22.03 6.18 -11.76
CA LYS A 52 21.98 6.73 -10.40
C LYS A 52 20.64 7.41 -10.09
N GLY A 53 20.00 8.00 -11.10
CA GLY A 53 18.68 8.61 -10.98
C GLY A 53 17.58 7.59 -10.70
N ASP A 54 17.55 6.49 -11.44
CA ASP A 54 16.57 5.40 -11.24
C ASP A 54 16.73 4.79 -9.84
N ILE A 55 17.97 4.53 -9.40
CA ILE A 55 18.26 4.01 -8.05
C ILE A 55 17.79 5.01 -6.98
N ALA A 56 18.08 6.30 -7.15
CA ALA A 56 17.69 7.33 -6.19
C ALA A 56 16.16 7.44 -6.07
N ILE A 57 15.44 7.35 -7.19
CA ILE A 57 13.97 7.36 -7.21
C ILE A 57 13.40 6.14 -6.48
N LEU A 58 13.90 4.94 -6.78
CA LEU A 58 13.45 3.71 -6.10
C LEU A 58 13.73 3.75 -4.60
N ARG A 59 14.91 4.23 -4.18
CA ARG A 59 15.23 4.39 -2.76
C ARG A 59 14.33 5.43 -2.09
N PHE A 60 14.04 6.53 -2.77
CA PHE A 60 13.12 7.54 -2.24
C PHE A 60 11.70 6.97 -2.05
N LEU A 61 11.19 6.24 -3.06
CA LEU A 61 9.88 5.60 -2.98
C LEU A 61 9.86 4.53 -1.88
N SER A 62 10.87 3.66 -1.80
CA SER A 62 10.96 2.69 -0.69
C SER A 62 10.97 3.35 0.69
N ALA A 63 11.61 4.52 0.84
CA ALA A 63 11.54 5.28 2.09
C ALA A 63 10.13 5.80 2.38
N ALA A 64 9.41 6.27 1.35
CA ALA A 64 8.01 6.70 1.48
C ALA A 64 7.11 5.53 1.88
N GLU A 65 7.23 4.38 1.21
CA GLU A 65 6.47 3.17 1.54
C GLU A 65 6.70 2.67 2.97
N ILE A 66 7.94 2.76 3.48
CA ILE A 66 8.24 2.40 4.88
C ILE A 66 7.55 3.36 5.87
N ILE A 67 7.47 4.65 5.53
CA ILE A 67 6.77 5.65 6.36
C ILE A 67 5.27 5.40 6.33
N GLU A 68 4.71 5.11 5.15
CA GLU A 68 3.28 4.82 4.98
C GLU A 68 2.88 3.52 5.69
N THR A 69 3.71 2.48 5.56
CA THR A 69 3.59 1.25 6.36
C THR A 69 3.50 1.54 7.85
N ASP A 70 4.35 2.42 8.39
CA ASP A 70 4.31 2.74 9.83
C ASP A 70 3.01 3.45 10.25
N LEU A 71 2.40 4.24 9.35
CA LEU A 71 1.08 4.83 9.57
C LEU A 71 0.00 3.73 9.58
N TRP A 72 -0.09 2.93 8.51
CA TRP A 72 -1.11 1.91 8.37
C TRP A 72 -0.99 0.80 9.41
N GLN A 73 0.22 0.35 9.73
CA GLN A 73 0.45 -0.66 10.76
C GLN A 73 -0.08 -0.22 12.13
N GLN A 74 0.09 1.05 12.50
CA GLN A 74 -0.47 1.56 13.76
C GLN A 74 -1.99 1.55 13.78
N TYR A 75 -2.65 1.79 12.62
CA TYR A 75 -4.09 1.61 12.50
C TYR A 75 -4.47 0.12 12.53
N ASN A 76 -3.77 -0.74 11.82
CA ASN A 76 -4.06 -2.18 11.74
C ASN A 76 -4.00 -2.87 13.11
N GLU A 77 -3.00 -2.56 13.91
CA GLU A 77 -2.82 -3.14 15.25
C GLU A 77 -4.05 -2.99 16.16
N LEU A 78 -4.82 -1.89 15.98
CA LEU A 78 -5.96 -1.55 16.83
C LEU A 78 -7.30 -1.63 16.10
N GLY A 79 -7.32 -1.41 14.78
CA GLY A 79 -8.53 -1.23 13.98
C GLY A 79 -8.68 -2.20 12.81
N GLY A 80 -7.62 -2.94 12.45
CA GLY A 80 -7.61 -3.88 11.33
C GLY A 80 -7.97 -5.31 11.72
N ILE A 81 -7.74 -6.25 10.80
CA ILE A 81 -8.04 -7.67 10.98
C ILE A 81 -6.86 -8.36 11.67
N PRO A 82 -7.07 -9.03 12.83
CA PRO A 82 -6.02 -9.77 13.49
C PRO A 82 -5.87 -11.16 12.87
N ASP A 83 -4.93 -11.32 11.95
CA ASP A 83 -4.60 -12.61 11.32
C ASP A 83 -3.09 -12.83 11.16
N SER A 84 -2.70 -13.74 10.25
CA SER A 84 -1.31 -14.07 9.96
C SER A 84 -0.72 -13.36 8.74
N GLU A 85 -1.53 -12.65 7.95
CA GLU A 85 -1.10 -11.95 6.73
C GLU A 85 -0.36 -10.66 7.12
N VAL A 86 -0.97 -9.86 8.01
CA VAL A 86 -0.31 -8.68 8.59
C VAL A 86 -0.02 -8.92 10.07
N PRO A 87 1.19 -9.41 10.41
CA PRO A 87 1.53 -9.70 11.80
C PRO A 87 1.67 -8.40 12.60
N GLY A 88 0.93 -8.32 13.70
CA GLY A 88 1.06 -7.21 14.63
C GLY A 88 -0.26 -6.81 15.24
N GLY A 89 -0.26 -6.70 16.57
CA GLY A 89 -1.41 -6.26 17.34
C GLY A 89 -2.49 -7.32 17.52
N SER A 90 -3.52 -6.95 18.28
CA SER A 90 -4.62 -7.85 18.65
C SER A 90 -6.00 -7.23 18.44
N GLY A 91 -6.05 -6.05 17.83
CA GLY A 91 -7.27 -5.25 17.69
C GLY A 91 -7.75 -4.63 19.00
N SER A 92 -8.63 -3.64 18.87
CA SER A 92 -9.35 -2.98 19.97
C SER A 92 -10.82 -2.90 19.61
N ALA A 93 -11.65 -3.76 20.22
CA ALA A 93 -13.07 -3.86 19.89
C ALA A 93 -13.84 -2.52 19.95
N PRO A 94 -13.63 -1.64 20.96
CA PRO A 94 -14.28 -0.33 20.97
C PRO A 94 -13.84 0.59 19.82
N TYR A 95 -12.56 0.53 19.43
CA TYR A 95 -12.04 1.34 18.34
C TYR A 95 -12.50 0.82 16.97
N ILE A 96 -12.48 -0.50 16.76
CA ILE A 96 -13.05 -1.17 15.58
C ILE A 96 -14.53 -0.79 15.41
N ALA A 97 -15.33 -0.89 16.49
CA ALA A 97 -16.74 -0.52 16.43
C ALA A 97 -16.97 0.97 16.09
N ALA A 98 -16.09 1.87 16.54
CA ALA A 98 -16.15 3.29 16.21
C ALA A 98 -15.74 3.58 14.75
N LEU A 99 -14.74 2.86 14.23
CA LEU A 99 -14.33 2.89 12.83
C LEU A 99 -15.45 2.38 11.91
N GLN A 100 -16.15 1.32 12.32
CA GLN A 100 -17.26 0.72 11.57
C GLN A 100 -18.50 1.63 11.43
N GLN A 101 -18.59 2.70 12.22
CA GLN A 101 -19.61 3.75 12.00
C GLN A 101 -19.30 4.63 10.79
N LEU A 102 -18.04 4.68 10.34
CA LEU A 102 -17.63 5.40 9.14
C LEU A 102 -17.94 4.56 7.90
N ASP A 103 -17.53 3.29 7.93
CA ASP A 103 -17.77 2.29 6.89
C ASP A 103 -17.70 0.89 7.52
N GLY A 104 -18.62 -0.01 7.15
CA GLY A 104 -18.67 -1.38 7.69
C GLY A 104 -17.42 -2.21 7.39
N ASP A 105 -16.70 -1.90 6.31
CA ASP A 105 -15.53 -2.64 5.85
C ASP A 105 -14.20 -2.01 6.32
N MET A 106 -14.25 -1.04 7.25
CA MET A 106 -13.07 -0.26 7.64
C MET A 106 -11.89 -1.11 8.15
N SER A 107 -12.15 -2.22 8.83
CA SER A 107 -11.08 -3.11 9.28
C SER A 107 -10.37 -3.82 8.13
N GLN A 108 -11.10 -4.24 7.09
CA GLN A 108 -10.51 -4.81 5.88
C GLN A 108 -9.71 -3.76 5.12
N TYR A 109 -10.27 -2.57 4.95
CA TYR A 109 -9.60 -1.46 4.30
C TYR A 109 -8.27 -1.09 4.99
N ILE A 110 -8.23 -0.99 6.31
CA ILE A 110 -6.99 -0.73 7.06
C ILE A 110 -5.99 -1.88 6.90
N HIS A 111 -6.49 -3.12 6.97
CA HIS A 111 -5.65 -4.32 6.85
C HIS A 111 -4.97 -4.40 5.49
N ASP A 112 -5.73 -4.28 4.41
CA ASP A 112 -5.24 -4.46 3.04
C ASP A 112 -4.26 -3.35 2.66
N ASN A 113 -4.55 -2.09 3.01
CA ASN A 113 -3.57 -1.02 2.81
C ASN A 113 -2.28 -1.28 3.58
N THR A 114 -2.35 -1.87 4.79
CA THR A 114 -1.14 -2.21 5.54
C THR A 114 -0.35 -3.31 4.84
N GLU A 115 -1.02 -4.34 4.33
CA GLU A 115 -0.38 -5.43 3.58
C GLU A 115 0.26 -4.93 2.29
N ASP A 116 -0.47 -4.10 1.53
CA ASP A 116 -0.02 -3.48 0.29
C ASP A 116 1.28 -2.69 0.53
N GLU A 117 1.33 -1.79 1.51
CA GLU A 117 2.56 -0.99 1.74
C GLU A 117 3.73 -1.84 2.22
N ILE A 118 3.46 -2.88 3.02
CA ILE A 118 4.50 -3.84 3.41
C ILE A 118 5.07 -4.53 2.17
N SER A 119 4.20 -4.96 1.26
CA SER A 119 4.58 -5.62 0.01
C SER A 119 5.36 -4.67 -0.90
N HIS A 120 4.96 -3.40 -1.00
CA HIS A 120 5.58 -2.38 -1.85
C HIS A 120 7.02 -2.11 -1.43
N PHE A 121 7.27 -1.75 -0.15
CA PHE A 121 8.64 -1.46 0.26
C PHE A 121 9.53 -2.71 0.21
N THR A 122 8.98 -3.88 0.55
CA THR A 122 9.71 -5.16 0.53
C THR A 122 10.14 -5.49 -0.89
N PHE A 123 9.23 -5.35 -1.86
CA PHE A 123 9.51 -5.55 -3.27
C PHE A 123 10.57 -4.57 -3.78
N ILE A 124 10.41 -3.26 -3.54
CA ILE A 124 11.36 -2.25 -4.02
C ILE A 124 12.76 -2.49 -3.44
N ASN A 125 12.86 -2.82 -2.14
CA ASN A 125 14.14 -3.16 -1.51
C ASN A 125 14.76 -4.42 -2.11
N ALA A 126 13.99 -5.49 -2.30
CA ALA A 126 14.48 -6.71 -2.94
C ALA A 126 14.96 -6.43 -4.37
N TYR A 127 14.23 -5.60 -5.12
CA TYR A 127 14.61 -5.18 -6.46
C TYR A 127 15.92 -4.38 -6.46
N LEU A 128 16.09 -3.41 -5.55
CA LEU A 128 17.35 -2.67 -5.38
C LEU A 128 18.53 -3.61 -5.13
N VAL A 129 18.38 -4.56 -4.20
CA VAL A 129 19.42 -5.56 -3.89
C VAL A 129 19.73 -6.41 -5.13
N SER A 130 18.71 -6.84 -5.89
CA SER A 130 18.90 -7.63 -7.11
C SER A 130 19.72 -6.91 -8.19
N LYS A 131 19.73 -5.57 -8.18
CA LYS A 131 20.49 -4.72 -9.09
C LYS A 131 21.80 -4.22 -8.49
N GLY A 132 22.18 -4.70 -7.30
CA GLY A 132 23.42 -4.33 -6.60
C GLY A 132 23.40 -2.94 -5.96
N ALA A 133 22.22 -2.37 -5.71
CA ALA A 133 22.05 -1.12 -4.98
C ALA A 133 21.67 -1.38 -3.52
N ASP A 134 22.02 -0.46 -2.60
CA ASP A 134 21.63 -0.65 -1.20
C ASP A 134 20.11 -0.49 -1.02
N PRO A 135 19.49 -1.33 -0.19
CA PRO A 135 18.11 -1.15 0.23
C PRO A 135 17.98 0.01 1.21
N VAL A 136 16.74 0.38 1.51
CA VAL A 136 16.38 1.37 2.52
C VAL A 136 15.95 0.67 3.80
N ASN A 137 16.50 1.13 4.92
CA ASN A 137 16.07 0.76 6.26
C ASN A 137 16.01 2.03 7.12
N LEU A 138 14.85 2.27 7.74
CA LEU A 138 14.61 3.43 8.61
C LEU A 138 14.53 3.07 10.10
N ASP A 139 14.79 1.83 10.51
CA ASP A 139 14.60 1.35 11.89
C ASP A 139 15.35 2.18 12.93
N LYS A 140 16.54 2.67 12.60
CA LYS A 140 17.31 3.56 13.47
C LYS A 140 16.59 4.87 13.83
N PHE A 141 15.55 5.23 13.06
CA PHE A 141 14.74 6.44 13.27
C PHE A 141 13.42 6.15 14.01
N ARG A 142 13.13 4.90 14.39
CA ARG A 142 11.96 4.50 15.21
C ARG A 142 12.08 5.00 16.65
N THR A 143 12.05 6.32 16.80
CA THR A 143 12.33 7.02 18.07
C THR A 143 11.07 7.53 18.75
N LEU A 144 9.92 7.52 18.06
CA LEU A 144 8.64 7.97 18.61
C LEU A 144 8.01 6.85 19.44
N PRO A 145 7.27 7.19 20.51
CA PRO A 145 6.58 6.19 21.32
C PRO A 145 5.41 5.57 20.56
N SER A 146 5.21 4.27 20.74
CA SER A 146 3.99 3.57 20.32
C SER A 146 2.82 3.90 21.25
N SER A 147 1.58 3.71 20.77
CA SER A 147 0.38 3.68 21.62
C SER A 147 0.54 2.67 22.75
N LYS A 148 -0.03 2.97 23.92
CA LYS A 148 -0.09 2.10 25.10
C LYS A 148 -1.44 1.38 25.23
N ALA A 149 -2.33 1.52 24.26
CA ALA A 149 -3.60 0.80 24.25
C ALA A 149 -3.35 -0.71 24.10
N THR A 150 -4.19 -1.51 24.74
CA THR A 150 -4.18 -2.96 24.58
C THR A 150 -4.35 -3.31 23.11
N GLY A 151 -3.44 -4.15 22.61
CA GLY A 151 -3.36 -4.52 21.20
C GLY A 151 -2.35 -3.72 20.36
N ALA A 152 -1.80 -2.61 20.88
CA ALA A 152 -0.71 -1.92 20.19
C ALA A 152 0.66 -2.56 20.46
N GLN A 153 1.49 -2.66 19.43
CA GLN A 153 2.88 -3.11 19.55
C GLN A 153 3.77 -2.02 20.16
N GLN A 154 4.78 -2.44 20.93
CA GLN A 154 5.71 -1.55 21.64
C GLN A 154 7.08 -1.51 20.96
N ILE A 155 7.09 -1.18 19.66
CA ILE A 155 8.27 -1.31 18.78
C ILE A 155 8.97 0.01 18.45
N GLY A 156 8.45 1.14 18.93
CA GLY A 156 8.87 2.47 18.48
C GLY A 156 8.35 2.78 17.07
N ARG A 157 8.13 4.07 16.78
CA ARG A 157 7.46 4.51 15.54
C ARG A 157 8.28 5.52 14.76
N LEU A 158 8.07 5.53 13.45
CA LEU A 158 8.57 6.55 12.53
C LEU A 158 7.62 7.75 12.46
N THR A 159 6.35 7.51 12.73
CA THR A 159 5.25 8.47 12.63
C THR A 159 4.48 8.56 13.95
N ASN A 160 3.64 9.60 14.10
CA ASN A 160 2.90 9.84 15.34
C ASN A 160 1.41 10.07 15.07
N LEU A 161 0.60 9.01 15.23
CA LEU A 161 -0.86 9.10 15.12
C LEU A 161 -1.56 9.61 16.39
N MET A 162 -0.83 9.86 17.47
CA MET A 162 -1.39 10.30 18.75
C MET A 162 -1.46 11.83 18.91
N LYS A 163 -0.82 12.57 18.00
CA LYS A 163 -0.75 14.04 18.02
C LYS A 163 -0.76 14.62 16.59
N LEU A 164 -1.89 14.48 15.91
CA LEU A 164 -2.08 14.95 14.54
C LEU A 164 -2.77 16.31 14.47
N THR A 165 -2.30 17.15 13.56
CA THR A 165 -3.06 18.26 13.01
C THR A 165 -3.46 17.87 11.59
N VAL A 166 -4.76 17.76 11.33
CA VAL A 166 -5.29 17.19 10.08
C VAL A 166 -5.94 18.28 9.26
N ASP A 167 -5.47 18.47 8.02
CA ASP A 167 -6.15 19.32 7.05
C ASP A 167 -7.40 18.59 6.53
N THR A 168 -8.57 19.19 6.74
CA THR A 168 -9.87 18.68 6.31
C THR A 168 -10.46 19.52 5.16
N SER A 169 -9.71 20.48 4.62
CA SER A 169 -10.16 21.32 3.52
C SER A 169 -10.31 20.54 2.21
N TRP A 170 -9.58 19.42 2.04
CA TRP A 170 -9.72 18.55 0.88
C TRP A 170 -11.17 18.05 0.71
N TRP A 171 -11.85 17.75 1.82
CA TRP A 171 -13.23 17.26 1.82
C TRP A 171 -14.20 18.27 1.21
N THR A 172 -14.07 19.55 1.59
CA THR A 172 -14.91 20.63 1.06
C THR A 172 -14.47 21.05 -0.34
N LYS A 173 -13.16 20.97 -0.64
CA LYS A 173 -12.59 21.19 -1.98
C LYS A 173 -13.24 20.29 -3.02
N TYR A 174 -13.20 18.98 -2.83
CA TYR A 174 -13.73 18.03 -3.81
C TYR A 174 -15.27 17.94 -3.83
N ARG A 175 -15.96 18.60 -2.90
CA ARG A 175 -17.44 18.69 -2.86
C ARG A 175 -17.99 20.05 -3.30
N SER A 176 -17.12 21.01 -3.58
CA SER A 176 -17.56 22.33 -4.04
C SER A 176 -18.08 22.25 -5.48
N ARG A 177 -19.27 22.81 -5.71
CA ARG A 177 -19.86 22.96 -7.05
C ARG A 177 -19.62 24.34 -7.66
N THR A 178 -19.06 25.27 -6.89
CA THR A 178 -19.00 26.71 -7.23
C THR A 178 -17.61 27.31 -7.09
N LYS A 179 -16.61 26.51 -6.73
CA LYS A 179 -15.21 26.93 -6.57
C LYS A 179 -14.28 26.00 -7.35
N ASN A 180 -13.14 26.51 -7.79
CA ASN A 180 -12.12 25.77 -8.52
C ASN A 180 -10.72 25.95 -7.88
N PRO A 181 -10.08 24.88 -7.38
CA PRO A 181 -8.73 24.99 -6.81
C PRO A 181 -7.69 25.49 -7.81
N ASP A 182 -7.88 25.26 -9.12
CA ASP A 182 -6.93 25.68 -10.16
C ASP A 182 -6.94 27.20 -10.40
N PHE A 183 -7.99 27.90 -9.95
CA PHE A 183 -8.10 29.36 -10.04
C PHE A 183 -7.74 30.07 -8.73
N GLY A 184 -7.13 29.35 -7.78
CA GLY A 184 -6.69 29.91 -6.50
C GLY A 184 -7.80 30.09 -5.47
N ASP A 185 -8.96 29.47 -5.66
CA ASP A 185 -10.02 29.48 -4.65
C ASP A 185 -9.58 28.81 -3.36
N THR A 186 -10.11 29.30 -2.22
CA THR A 186 -9.86 28.73 -0.90
C THR A 186 -11.05 27.93 -0.39
N PHE A 187 -10.78 26.90 0.41
CA PHE A 187 -11.76 25.94 0.90
C PHE A 187 -11.76 25.89 2.42
N ALA A 188 -12.96 25.87 3.00
CA ALA A 188 -13.12 25.85 4.45
C ALA A 188 -12.77 24.46 5.00
N GLN A 189 -12.23 24.41 6.21
CA GLN A 189 -12.04 23.15 6.94
C GLN A 189 -13.40 22.51 7.23
N ALA A 190 -13.57 21.23 6.88
CA ALA A 190 -14.78 20.49 7.22
C ALA A 190 -14.94 20.37 8.75
N ILE A 191 -13.82 20.18 9.46
CA ILE A 191 -13.75 20.22 10.92
C ILE A 191 -12.65 21.22 11.33
N PRO A 192 -12.98 22.49 11.56
CA PRO A 192 -11.99 23.54 11.85
C PRO A 192 -11.10 23.28 13.07
N GLY A 193 -11.56 22.46 14.01
CA GLY A 193 -10.76 22.05 15.17
C GLY A 193 -9.54 21.23 14.76
N LEU A 194 -9.71 20.24 13.89
CA LEU A 194 -8.66 19.28 13.51
C LEU A 194 -7.46 19.96 12.82
N SER A 195 -7.70 21.06 12.10
CA SER A 195 -6.65 21.80 11.39
C SER A 195 -5.85 22.78 12.27
N LYS A 196 -6.19 22.88 13.55
CA LYS A 196 -5.55 23.84 14.49
C LYS A 196 -5.03 23.16 15.77
N GLY A 197 -5.68 22.08 16.19
CA GLY A 197 -5.28 21.33 17.38
C GLY A 197 -4.39 20.13 17.06
N GLN A 198 -4.02 19.41 18.11
CA GLN A 198 -3.31 18.13 18.03
C GLN A 198 -4.21 17.05 18.64
N PHE A 199 -4.67 16.11 17.82
CA PHE A 199 -5.63 15.09 18.21
C PHE A 199 -5.11 13.68 17.90
N PRO A 200 -5.46 12.69 18.73
CA PRO A 200 -5.19 11.30 18.42
C PRO A 200 -6.12 10.79 17.31
N ALA A 201 -5.56 10.06 16.35
CA ALA A 201 -6.31 9.23 15.41
C ALA A 201 -6.32 7.76 15.81
N ILE A 202 -5.49 7.34 16.77
CA ILE A 202 -5.56 6.05 17.45
C ILE A 202 -5.64 6.27 18.97
N PRO A 203 -6.22 5.35 19.75
CA PRO A 203 -6.14 5.42 21.21
C PRO A 203 -4.70 5.55 21.69
N ARG A 204 -4.41 6.48 22.61
CA ARG A 204 -3.07 6.63 23.21
C ARG A 204 -2.81 5.57 24.27
N ASP A 205 -3.85 5.19 24.99
CA ASP A 205 -3.94 4.15 25.99
C ASP A 205 -5.40 3.69 26.12
N ASP A 206 -5.66 2.70 26.99
CA ASP A 206 -7.03 2.18 27.18
C ASP A 206 -8.00 3.19 27.82
N GLY A 207 -7.49 4.28 28.39
CA GLY A 207 -8.29 5.39 28.88
C GLY A 207 -9.01 6.15 27.75
N ASP A 208 -8.47 6.11 26.53
CA ASP A 208 -9.10 6.72 25.35
C ASP A 208 -10.26 5.90 24.79
N LEU A 209 -10.51 4.68 25.29
CA LEU A 209 -11.62 3.82 24.83
C LEU A 209 -12.98 4.28 25.37
N ASN A 210 -13.00 5.20 26.33
CA ASN A 210 -14.20 5.73 26.95
C ASN A 210 -14.11 7.25 27.15
N PRO A 211 -15.25 7.97 27.22
CA PRO A 211 -16.62 7.51 26.91
C PRO A 211 -16.82 7.25 25.40
N PRO A 212 -17.96 6.67 24.96
CA PRO A 212 -18.20 6.33 23.55
C PRO A 212 -18.00 7.49 22.55
N LYS A 213 -18.35 8.72 22.94
CA LYS A 213 -18.14 9.90 22.10
C LYS A 213 -16.67 10.27 21.90
N HIS A 214 -15.81 9.93 22.88
CA HIS A 214 -14.38 10.20 22.80
C HIS A 214 -13.71 9.26 21.80
N ILE A 215 -13.93 7.95 21.94
CA ILE A 215 -13.38 6.98 20.97
C ILE A 215 -13.93 7.20 19.55
N GLN A 216 -15.20 7.61 19.41
CA GLN A 216 -15.74 8.00 18.11
C GLN A 216 -15.03 9.23 17.52
N ALA A 217 -14.66 10.22 18.35
CA ALA A 217 -13.91 11.37 17.87
C ALA A 217 -12.50 10.99 17.38
N ILE A 218 -11.86 10.00 18.02
CA ILE A 218 -10.58 9.42 17.58
C ILE A 218 -10.75 8.72 16.23
N ALA A 219 -11.77 7.86 16.08
CA ALA A 219 -12.08 7.20 14.81
C ALA A 219 -12.39 8.21 13.70
N ASN A 220 -13.15 9.27 13.98
CA ASN A 220 -13.42 10.33 13.00
C ASN A 220 -12.13 11.07 12.58
N THR A 221 -11.19 11.27 13.51
CA THR A 221 -9.88 11.86 13.18
C THR A 221 -9.09 10.94 12.25
N ALA A 222 -9.13 9.62 12.48
CA ALA A 222 -8.56 8.63 11.57
C ALA A 222 -9.18 8.69 10.18
N GLY A 223 -10.51 8.72 10.07
CA GLY A 223 -11.22 8.80 8.79
C GLY A 223 -10.82 9.99 7.92
N PHE A 224 -10.61 11.17 8.53
CA PHE A 224 -10.11 12.33 7.78
C PHE A 224 -8.63 12.22 7.39
N HIS A 225 -7.84 11.51 8.20
CA HIS A 225 -6.41 11.32 7.98
C HIS A 225 -6.13 10.24 6.92
N PHE A 226 -6.97 9.21 6.78
CA PHE A 226 -6.83 8.19 5.73
C PHE A 226 -6.73 8.83 4.33
N GLY A 227 -7.63 9.75 4.00
CA GLY A 227 -7.57 10.45 2.71
C GLY A 227 -6.32 11.34 2.53
N PHE A 228 -5.60 11.70 3.60
CA PHE A 228 -4.30 12.37 3.49
C PHE A 228 -3.18 11.38 3.16
N ILE A 229 -3.22 10.18 3.74
CA ILE A 229 -2.25 9.12 3.49
C ILE A 229 -2.30 8.71 2.01
N GLU A 230 -3.48 8.34 1.53
CA GLU A 230 -3.69 7.84 0.15
C GLU A 230 -3.29 8.87 -0.93
N GLN A 231 -3.45 10.17 -0.66
CA GLN A 231 -3.14 11.20 -1.65
C GLN A 231 -1.64 11.25 -2.01
N GLY A 232 -0.77 10.75 -1.13
CA GLY A 232 0.68 10.66 -1.36
C GLY A 232 1.00 9.82 -2.58
N GLY A 233 0.54 8.56 -2.60
CA GLY A 233 0.80 7.59 -3.66
C GLY A 233 0.30 8.06 -5.03
N THR A 234 -0.94 8.56 -5.10
CA THR A 234 -1.59 9.01 -6.35
C THR A 234 -0.85 10.16 -7.06
N SER A 235 -0.02 10.94 -6.34
CA SER A 235 0.69 12.09 -6.91
C SER A 235 2.19 11.88 -7.09
N LEU A 236 2.82 11.17 -6.15
CA LEU A 236 4.28 11.01 -6.10
C LEU A 236 4.78 10.09 -7.22
N TYR A 237 4.14 8.94 -7.40
CA TYR A 237 4.53 7.96 -8.40
C TYR A 237 4.40 8.48 -9.84
N PRO A 238 3.26 9.05 -10.27
CA PRO A 238 3.14 9.61 -11.63
C PRO A 238 4.12 10.76 -11.91
N SER A 239 4.45 11.55 -10.88
CA SER A 239 5.41 12.65 -10.99
C SER A 239 6.84 12.13 -11.19
N LEU A 240 7.23 11.07 -10.48
CA LEU A 240 8.56 10.47 -10.57
C LEU A 240 8.71 9.54 -11.77
N ALA A 241 7.62 8.92 -12.25
CA ALA A 241 7.60 8.11 -13.45
C ALA A 241 8.05 8.89 -14.70
N GLN A 242 7.83 10.20 -14.73
CA GLN A 242 8.31 11.09 -15.80
C GLN A 242 9.84 11.32 -15.77
N ARG A 243 10.53 10.85 -14.71
CA ARG A 243 11.97 11.11 -14.46
C ARG A 243 12.83 9.86 -14.50
N VAL A 244 12.23 8.67 -14.54
CA VAL A 244 12.96 7.41 -14.68
C VAL A 244 13.32 7.18 -16.14
N THR A 245 14.46 6.54 -16.36
CA THR A 245 14.99 6.28 -17.72
C THR A 245 14.98 4.80 -18.07
N ASN A 246 14.97 3.93 -17.05
CA ASN A 246 14.94 2.49 -17.25
C ASN A 246 13.47 1.99 -17.39
N PRO A 247 13.13 1.24 -18.45
CA PRO A 247 11.77 0.73 -18.66
C PRO A 247 11.26 -0.23 -17.59
N GLU A 248 12.13 -1.03 -16.97
CA GLU A 248 11.79 -1.93 -15.87
C GLU A 248 11.40 -1.11 -14.62
N VAL A 249 12.16 -0.06 -14.33
CA VAL A 249 11.86 0.86 -13.23
C VAL A 249 10.56 1.63 -13.50
N LEU A 250 10.31 2.06 -14.74
CA LEU A 250 9.04 2.67 -15.11
C LEU A 250 7.87 1.72 -14.86
N ARG A 251 8.00 0.44 -15.23
CA ARG A 251 6.95 -0.56 -14.95
C ARG A 251 6.69 -0.71 -13.45
N ILE A 252 7.74 -0.76 -12.64
CA ILE A 252 7.61 -0.82 -11.18
C ILE A 252 6.80 0.38 -10.67
N LEU A 253 7.19 1.60 -11.06
CA LEU A 253 6.49 2.81 -10.63
C LEU A 253 5.03 2.84 -11.10
N LEU A 254 4.72 2.35 -12.29
CA LEU A 254 3.34 2.32 -12.81
C LEU A 254 2.50 1.16 -12.25
N SER A 255 3.13 0.11 -11.74
CA SER A 255 2.45 -1.04 -11.13
C SER A 255 2.10 -0.80 -9.67
N ILE A 256 2.87 0.02 -8.97
CA ILE A 256 2.57 0.46 -7.59
C ILE A 256 1.73 1.75 -7.62
N GLY A 257 2.06 2.67 -8.53
CA GLY A 257 1.70 4.09 -8.45
C GLY A 257 0.32 4.59 -8.89
N PRO A 258 -0.69 3.74 -9.15
CA PRO A 258 -2.06 4.20 -9.00
C PRO A 258 -2.90 3.18 -8.22
N THR A 259 -2.68 3.13 -6.91
CA THR A 259 -3.74 2.81 -5.94
C THR A 259 -4.40 4.11 -5.46
#